data_AF-A0A094F4P2-F1
#
_entry.id   AF-A0A094F4P2-F1
#
_cell.length_a   1.000
_cell.length_b   1.000
_cell.length_c   1.000
_cell.angle_alpha   90.00
_cell.angle_beta   90.00
_cell.angle_gamma   90.00
#
_symmetry.space_group_name_H-M   'P 1'
#
loop_
_entity.id
_entity.type
_entity.pdbx_description
1 polymer ?
#
loop_
_entity_poly.entity_id
_entity_poly.type
_entity_poly.pdbx_seq_one_letter_code
_entity_poly.pdbx_strand_id
1 'polypeptide(L)'
;MGSDIKQASFSPEYHESSQFDHNERHPGPSRVLEAGRMGLSILALASAIGILATSAHNLKIYNDTHVSNEFLLPLWPFEFNLGPSIALVACGSIMIVAATASLLAGKIPAFRYNTSIHTLLTLLSAFVGLVSAIVATSFFYGINASDVTATIQSWSCHWSDVSMASEPDFHRICKQAEAGLYLTVMMIPLFALIGGVGIMAVVQDKKVSAFAARKGSPALS
;
A
#
# COMPACT_ATOMS: atom_id res chain seq x y z
N MET A 1 67.54 5.66 -50.83
CA MET A 1 66.51 4.80 -50.20
C MET A 1 66.35 5.25 -48.75
N GLY A 2 65.14 5.62 -48.32
CA GLY A 2 64.82 6.12 -46.98
C GLY A 2 64.55 7.63 -46.97
N SER A 3 63.44 8.14 -47.51
CA SER A 3 62.03 8.10 -47.03
C SER A 3 61.79 9.04 -45.83
N ASP A 4 61.00 10.08 -46.08
CA ASP A 4 60.44 11.07 -45.15
C ASP A 4 59.91 10.46 -43.84
N ILE A 5 60.30 11.03 -42.70
CA ILE A 5 59.61 10.82 -41.42
C ILE A 5 58.74 12.04 -41.16
N LYS A 6 57.47 11.90 -41.56
CA LYS A 6 56.38 12.83 -41.29
C LYS A 6 56.02 12.76 -39.80
N GLN A 7 56.09 13.90 -39.09
CA GLN A 7 55.54 14.04 -37.74
C GLN A 7 54.04 13.69 -37.73
N ALA A 8 53.64 12.75 -36.88
CA ALA A 8 52.25 12.59 -36.48
C ALA A 8 52.10 13.22 -35.08
N SER A 9 51.49 14.40 -35.06
CA SER A 9 50.98 15.06 -33.87
C SER A 9 49.97 14.14 -33.19
N PHE A 10 50.29 13.64 -31.99
CA PHE A 10 49.34 12.91 -31.16
C PHE A 10 48.48 13.94 -30.42
N SER A 11 47.38 14.34 -31.06
CA SER A 11 46.33 15.10 -30.40
C SER A 11 45.49 14.10 -29.59
N PRO A 12 45.42 14.19 -28.26
CA PRO A 12 44.43 13.43 -27.51
C PRO A 12 43.08 14.03 -27.86
N GLU A 13 42.32 13.32 -28.70
CA GLU A 13 40.94 13.63 -29.01
C GLU A 13 40.15 13.45 -27.71
N TYR A 14 40.06 14.53 -26.93
CA TYR A 14 39.07 14.67 -25.89
C TYR A 14 37.72 14.54 -26.58
N HIS A 15 37.07 13.39 -26.42
CA HIS A 15 35.65 13.25 -26.69
C HIS A 15 34.90 14.12 -25.66
N GLU A 16 34.87 15.40 -25.94
CA GLU A 16 33.93 16.37 -25.39
C GLU A 16 32.56 16.03 -25.99
N SER A 17 31.94 14.96 -25.49
CA SER A 17 30.50 14.76 -25.64
C SER A 17 29.77 15.57 -24.57
N SER A 18 29.97 16.88 -24.59
CA SER A 18 28.98 17.84 -24.12
C SER A 18 27.81 17.87 -25.11
N GLN A 19 27.17 16.70 -25.31
CA GLN A 19 25.83 16.66 -25.85
C GLN A 19 24.91 16.94 -24.66
N PHE A 20 24.76 18.23 -24.41
CA PHE A 20 23.65 18.83 -23.70
C PHE A 20 22.38 18.48 -24.47
N ASP A 21 21.97 17.22 -24.34
CA ASP A 21 20.73 16.73 -24.90
C ASP A 21 19.63 17.34 -24.02
N HIS A 22 19.10 18.47 -24.48
CA HIS A 22 17.84 19.07 -24.05
C HIS A 22 16.66 18.18 -24.49
N ASN A 23 16.85 16.87 -24.34
CA ASN A 23 15.94 15.84 -24.77
C ASN A 23 15.05 15.54 -23.58
N GLU A 24 13.77 15.56 -23.85
CA GLU A 24 12.68 15.50 -22.89
C GLU A 24 13.04 14.56 -21.73
N ARG A 25 12.92 15.09 -20.51
CA ARG A 25 13.22 14.39 -19.25
C ARG A 25 12.13 13.34 -18.97
N HIS A 26 11.72 12.58 -19.98
CA HIS A 26 10.86 11.42 -19.86
C HIS A 26 11.62 10.41 -19.01
N PRO A 27 11.18 10.17 -17.76
CA PRO A 27 11.83 9.18 -16.93
C PRO A 27 11.71 7.85 -17.68
N GLY A 28 12.82 7.11 -17.81
CA GLY A 28 12.77 5.77 -18.37
C GLY A 28 11.67 4.93 -17.67
N PRO A 29 11.09 3.93 -18.35
CA PRO A 29 9.91 3.21 -17.86
C PRO A 29 10.06 2.69 -16.42
N SER A 30 11.27 2.30 -16.02
CA SER A 30 11.59 1.87 -14.65
C SER A 30 11.40 2.96 -13.58
N ARG A 31 11.70 4.22 -13.89
CA ARG A 31 11.53 5.37 -12.96
C ARG A 31 10.06 5.72 -12.77
N VAL A 32 9.25 5.62 -13.82
CA VAL A 32 7.80 5.86 -13.74
C VAL A 32 7.13 4.76 -12.91
N LEU A 33 7.50 3.50 -13.12
CA LEU A 33 7.01 2.38 -12.31
C LEU A 33 7.37 2.54 -10.83
N GLU A 34 8.62 2.90 -10.54
CA GLU A 34 9.07 3.08 -9.16
C GLU A 34 8.37 4.27 -8.47
N ALA A 35 8.21 5.40 -9.17
CA ALA A 35 7.49 6.56 -8.65
C ALA A 35 6.00 6.26 -8.42
N GLY A 36 5.36 5.57 -9.37
CA GLY A 36 3.97 5.14 -9.25
C GLY A 36 3.77 4.20 -8.06
N ARG A 37 4.65 3.21 -7.89
CA ARG A 37 4.64 2.32 -6.74
C ARG A 37 4.80 3.07 -5.42
N MET A 38 5.73 4.00 -5.34
CA MET A 38 5.94 4.80 -4.13
C MET A 38 4.70 5.62 -3.79
N GLY A 39 4.12 6.33 -4.77
CA GLY A 39 2.90 7.11 -4.55
C GLY A 39 1.73 6.24 -4.07
N LEU A 40 1.55 5.09 -4.70
CA LEU A 40 0.51 4.12 -4.34
C LEU A 40 0.71 3.53 -2.94
N SER A 41 1.96 3.25 -2.55
CA SER A 41 2.30 2.74 -1.23
C SER A 41 2.12 3.80 -0.13
N ILE A 42 2.39 5.07 -0.41
CA ILE A 42 2.11 6.19 0.51
C ILE A 42 0.59 6.32 0.72
N LEU A 43 -0.18 6.27 -0.36
CA LEU A 43 -1.65 6.34 -0.30
C LEU A 43 -2.24 5.16 0.49
N ALA A 44 -1.74 3.95 0.24
CA ALA A 44 -2.12 2.76 1.00
C ALA A 44 -1.77 2.92 2.49
N LEU A 45 -0.58 3.41 2.82
CA LEU A 45 -0.15 3.64 4.20
C LEU A 45 -1.05 4.65 4.93
N ALA A 46 -1.29 5.81 4.31
CA ALA A 46 -2.13 6.86 4.89
C ALA A 46 -3.56 6.34 5.15
N SER A 47 -4.09 5.57 4.20
CA SER A 47 -5.43 5.00 4.33
C SER A 47 -5.49 3.90 5.39
N ALA A 48 -4.48 3.04 5.47
CA ALA A 48 -4.39 2.00 6.50
C ALA A 48 -4.29 2.59 7.92
N ILE A 49 -3.57 3.70 8.08
CA ILE A 49 -3.55 4.48 9.34
C ILE A 49 -4.95 5.04 9.64
N GLY A 50 -5.64 5.58 8.63
CA GLY A 50 -7.03 6.05 8.78
C GLY A 50 -7.98 4.95 9.27
N ILE A 51 -7.92 3.76 8.65
CA ILE A 51 -8.73 2.59 9.06
C ILE A 51 -8.45 2.21 10.51
N LEU A 52 -7.17 2.11 10.88
CA LEU A 52 -6.77 1.75 12.24
C LEU A 52 -7.22 2.82 13.25
N ALA A 53 -7.04 4.10 12.92
CA ALA A 53 -7.38 5.22 13.78
C ALA A 53 -8.89 5.31 14.05
N THR A 54 -9.73 5.21 13.00
CA THR A 54 -11.19 5.27 13.18
C THR A 54 -11.70 4.05 13.95
N SER A 55 -11.19 2.85 13.64
CA SER A 55 -11.61 1.62 14.32
C SER A 55 -11.18 1.59 15.78
N ALA A 56 -9.95 2.02 16.08
CA ALA A 56 -9.43 2.08 17.45
C ALA A 56 -10.15 3.16 18.28
N HIS A 57 -10.44 4.32 17.70
CA HIS A 57 -11.17 5.38 18.37
C HIS A 57 -12.60 4.93 18.73
N ASN A 58 -13.29 4.29 17.80
CA ASN A 58 -14.63 3.74 18.04
C ASN A 58 -14.62 2.66 19.12
N LEU A 59 -13.62 1.77 19.10
CA LEU A 59 -13.48 0.72 20.11
C LEU A 59 -13.17 1.30 21.50
N LYS A 60 -12.39 2.38 21.57
CA LYS A 60 -12.14 3.12 22.81
C LYS A 60 -13.43 3.71 23.37
N ILE A 61 -14.24 4.37 22.55
CA ILE A 61 -15.52 4.92 22.99
C ILE A 61 -16.44 3.82 23.51
N TYR A 62 -16.52 2.68 22.79
CA TYR A 62 -17.26 1.52 23.27
C TYR A 62 -16.76 1.07 24.65
N ASN A 63 -15.45 0.88 24.83
CA ASN A 63 -14.89 0.45 26.10
C ASN A 63 -15.14 1.45 27.25
N ASP A 64 -15.10 2.75 26.96
CA ASP A 64 -15.28 3.81 27.96
C ASP A 64 -16.77 4.03 28.34
N THR A 65 -17.69 3.70 27.44
CA THR A 65 -19.14 3.91 27.62
C THR A 65 -19.91 2.61 27.83
N HIS A 66 -19.26 1.47 27.70
CA HIS A 66 -19.82 0.18 28.02
C HIS A 66 -19.96 0.04 29.54
N VAL A 67 -21.16 -0.27 29.98
CA VAL A 67 -21.50 -0.50 31.38
C VAL A 67 -21.99 -1.94 31.52
N SER A 68 -21.62 -2.60 32.62
CA SER A 68 -22.02 -3.98 32.87
C SER A 68 -23.53 -4.13 33.02
N ASN A 69 -24.02 -5.35 32.80
CA ASN A 69 -25.45 -5.68 32.78
C ASN A 69 -26.17 -5.49 34.14
N GLU A 70 -25.43 -5.17 35.20
CA GLU A 70 -25.99 -4.89 36.53
C GLU A 70 -26.58 -3.48 36.63
N PHE A 71 -26.31 -2.61 35.64
CA PHE A 71 -26.85 -1.26 35.58
C PHE A 71 -28.06 -1.20 34.65
N LEU A 72 -29.11 -0.50 35.07
CA LEU A 72 -30.42 -0.45 34.40
C LEU A 72 -30.46 0.39 33.10
N LEU A 73 -29.35 1.00 32.69
CA LEU A 73 -29.24 1.81 31.45
C LEU A 73 -28.05 1.36 30.58
N PRO A 74 -28.08 0.16 29.99
CA PRO A 74 -27.07 -0.24 29.01
C PRO A 74 -27.25 0.57 27.72
N LEU A 75 -26.25 1.39 27.40
CA LEU A 75 -26.23 2.22 26.19
C LEU A 75 -25.96 1.43 24.90
N TRP A 76 -25.38 0.24 25.07
CA TRP A 76 -25.07 -0.72 24.02
C TRP A 76 -25.91 -2.00 24.23
N PRO A 77 -26.30 -2.70 23.15
CA PRO A 77 -27.11 -3.91 23.26
C PRO A 77 -26.31 -5.07 23.87
N PHE A 78 -27.02 -6.05 24.43
CA PHE A 78 -26.40 -7.21 25.11
C PHE A 78 -25.65 -8.15 24.14
N GLU A 79 -26.22 -8.38 22.96
CA GLU A 79 -25.63 -9.19 21.88
C GLU A 79 -24.85 -8.27 20.93
N PHE A 80 -23.66 -7.85 21.35
CA PHE A 80 -22.82 -6.93 20.58
C PHE A 80 -21.60 -7.63 19.99
N ASN A 81 -21.48 -7.61 18.66
CA ASN A 81 -20.38 -8.24 17.96
C ASN A 81 -19.27 -7.22 17.63
N LEU A 82 -18.17 -7.29 18.38
CA LEU A 82 -16.97 -6.50 18.17
C LEU A 82 -16.04 -7.06 17.07
N GLY A 83 -16.36 -8.25 16.55
CA GLY A 83 -15.56 -8.97 15.56
C GLY A 83 -15.15 -8.12 14.36
N PRO A 84 -16.06 -7.37 13.70
CA PRO A 84 -15.71 -6.51 12.57
C PRO A 84 -14.69 -5.42 12.92
N SER A 85 -14.85 -4.78 14.08
CA SER A 85 -13.95 -3.72 14.53
C SER A 85 -12.57 -4.27 14.93
N ILE A 86 -12.54 -5.42 15.61
CA ILE A 86 -11.29 -6.12 15.95
C ILE A 86 -10.57 -6.57 14.67
N ALA A 87 -11.31 -7.10 13.68
CA ALA A 87 -10.76 -7.48 12.39
C ALA A 87 -10.16 -6.28 11.64
N LEU A 88 -10.83 -5.12 11.64
CA LEU A 88 -10.31 -3.89 11.05
C LEU A 88 -9.04 -3.39 11.73
N VAL A 89 -8.96 -3.45 13.06
CA VAL A 89 -7.75 -3.08 13.82
C VAL A 89 -6.59 -4.03 13.49
N ALA A 90 -6.83 -5.35 13.55
CA ALA A 90 -5.82 -6.36 13.25
C ALA A 90 -5.33 -6.27 11.80
N CYS A 91 -6.25 -6.28 10.83
CA CYS A 91 -5.94 -6.21 9.41
C CYS A 91 -5.35 -4.85 9.01
N GLY A 92 -5.83 -3.77 9.62
CA GLY A 92 -5.27 -2.42 9.46
C GLY A 92 -3.81 -2.35 9.87
N SER A 93 -3.45 -2.95 11.00
CA SER A 93 -2.04 -3.04 11.44
C SER A 93 -1.16 -3.83 10.45
N ILE A 94 -1.67 -4.95 9.92
CA ILE A 94 -0.96 -5.76 8.91
C ILE A 94 -0.78 -4.95 7.61
N MET A 95 -1.80 -4.21 7.17
CA MET A 95 -1.72 -3.35 5.98
C MET A 95 -0.70 -2.22 6.14
N ILE A 96 -0.59 -1.62 7.34
CA ILE A 96 0.46 -0.63 7.65
C ILE A 96 1.85 -1.24 7.50
N VAL A 97 2.07 -2.43 8.10
CA VAL A 97 3.36 -3.13 8.00
C VAL A 97 3.67 -3.48 6.56
N ALA A 98 2.69 -3.99 5.81
CA ALA A 98 2.83 -4.29 4.40
C ALA A 98 3.20 -3.04 3.59
N ALA A 99 2.42 -1.96 3.68
CA ALA A 99 2.68 -0.72 2.93
C ALA A 99 4.04 -0.11 3.28
N THR A 100 4.43 -0.16 4.56
CA THR A 100 5.76 0.28 5.02
C THR A 100 6.88 -0.57 4.43
N ALA A 101 6.73 -1.91 4.43
CA ALA A 101 7.71 -2.81 3.82
C ALA A 101 7.90 -2.52 2.32
N SER A 102 6.81 -2.24 1.59
CA SER A 102 6.87 -1.82 0.18
C SER A 102 7.63 -0.50 -0.01
N LEU A 103 7.47 0.47 0.90
CA LEU A 103 8.21 1.74 0.85
C LEU A 103 9.70 1.54 1.16
N LEU A 104 10.02 0.70 2.15
CA LEU A 104 11.40 0.43 2.55
C LEU A 104 12.19 -0.30 1.46
N ALA A 105 11.53 -1.16 0.67
CA ALA A 105 12.14 -1.84 -0.47
C ALA A 105 12.82 -0.83 -1.43
N GLY A 106 12.16 0.30 -1.73
CA GLY A 106 12.67 1.32 -2.65
C GLY A 106 13.65 2.34 -2.02
N LYS A 107 13.60 2.54 -0.69
CA LYS A 107 14.39 3.56 0.01
C LYS A 107 15.75 3.07 0.47
N ILE A 108 15.87 1.80 0.84
CA ILE A 108 17.11 1.26 1.42
C ILE A 108 18.05 0.82 0.28
N PRO A 109 19.23 1.45 0.14
CA PRO A 109 20.16 1.14 -0.94
C PRO A 109 20.66 -0.32 -0.90
N ALA A 110 20.74 -0.93 0.29
CA ALA A 110 21.08 -2.34 0.45
C ALA A 110 20.06 -3.30 -0.19
N PHE A 111 18.75 -2.97 -0.15
CA PHE A 111 17.72 -3.75 -0.83
C PHE A 111 17.60 -3.39 -2.31
N ARG A 112 17.88 -2.13 -2.66
CA ARG A 112 17.87 -1.66 -4.05
C ARG A 112 18.95 -2.30 -4.92
N TYR A 113 20.10 -2.66 -4.35
CA TYR A 113 21.17 -3.33 -5.11
C TYR A 113 20.82 -4.78 -5.48
N ASN A 114 19.95 -5.43 -4.71
CA ASN A 114 19.50 -6.78 -4.99
C ASN A 114 18.04 -6.77 -5.49
N THR A 115 17.88 -6.58 -6.81
CA THR A 115 16.59 -6.50 -7.50
C THR A 115 15.66 -7.66 -7.15
N SER A 116 16.18 -8.86 -6.91
CA SER A 116 15.39 -10.04 -6.51
C SER A 116 14.76 -9.87 -5.12
N ILE A 117 15.49 -9.30 -4.15
CA ILE A 117 14.97 -9.06 -2.79
C ILE A 117 13.93 -7.94 -2.80
N HIS A 118 14.20 -6.84 -3.49
CA HIS A 118 13.26 -5.72 -3.63
C HIS A 118 11.93 -6.19 -4.25
N THR A 119 12.02 -6.97 -5.33
CA THR A 119 10.85 -7.55 -6.01
C THR A 119 10.07 -8.47 -5.07
N LEU A 120 10.75 -9.41 -4.42
CA LEU A 120 10.12 -10.38 -3.52
C LEU A 120 9.40 -9.66 -2.38
N LEU A 121 10.05 -8.68 -1.75
CA LEU A 121 9.48 -7.91 -0.65
C LEU A 121 8.24 -7.13 -1.09
N THR A 122 8.28 -6.55 -2.29
CA THR A 122 7.15 -5.80 -2.87
C THR A 122 5.96 -6.72 -3.16
N LEU A 123 6.21 -7.86 -3.79
CA LEU A 123 5.17 -8.81 -4.15
C LEU A 123 4.55 -9.45 -2.90
N LEU A 124 5.40 -9.81 -1.93
CA LEU A 124 4.96 -10.36 -0.65
C LEU A 124 4.14 -9.34 0.14
N SER A 125 4.61 -8.10 0.20
CA SER A 125 3.87 -6.98 0.81
C SER A 125 2.50 -6.79 0.15
N ALA A 126 2.45 -6.73 -1.18
CA ALA A 126 1.20 -6.57 -1.93
C ALA A 126 0.24 -7.74 -1.68
N PHE A 127 0.75 -8.97 -1.65
CA PHE A 127 -0.04 -10.16 -1.39
C PHE A 127 -0.61 -10.17 0.04
N VAL A 128 0.22 -9.92 1.05
CA VAL A 128 -0.21 -9.88 2.46
C VAL A 128 -1.22 -8.75 2.68
N GLY A 129 -0.97 -7.57 2.11
CA GLY A 129 -1.90 -6.44 2.17
C GLY A 129 -3.24 -6.74 1.50
N LEU A 130 -3.22 -7.38 0.32
CA LEU A 130 -4.43 -7.77 -0.40
C LEU A 130 -5.26 -8.80 0.39
N VAL A 131 -4.62 -9.85 0.90
CA VAL A 131 -5.30 -10.87 1.71
C VAL A 131 -5.90 -10.23 2.97
N SER A 132 -5.14 -9.36 3.65
CA SER A 132 -5.62 -8.63 4.82
C SER A 132 -6.86 -7.76 4.51
N ALA A 133 -6.84 -7.03 3.39
CA ALA A 133 -7.95 -6.20 2.96
C ALA A 133 -9.21 -7.03 2.63
N ILE A 134 -9.03 -8.17 1.96
CA ILE A 134 -10.12 -9.10 1.65
C ILE A 134 -10.71 -9.66 2.94
N VAL A 135 -9.88 -10.17 3.85
CA VAL A 135 -10.32 -10.73 5.13
C VAL A 135 -11.09 -9.69 5.95
N ALA A 136 -10.56 -8.47 6.09
CA ALA A 136 -11.25 -7.39 6.81
C ALA A 136 -12.63 -7.08 6.20
N THR A 137 -12.69 -6.97 4.87
CA THR A 137 -13.94 -6.70 4.14
C THR A 137 -14.93 -7.85 4.29
N SER A 138 -14.48 -9.10 4.20
CA SER A 138 -15.32 -10.29 4.36
C SER A 138 -15.85 -10.44 5.77
N PHE A 139 -15.04 -10.18 6.81
CA PHE A 139 -15.51 -10.18 8.19
C PHE A 139 -16.58 -9.12 8.42
N PHE A 140 -16.37 -7.92 7.88
CA PHE A 140 -17.34 -6.84 7.99
C PHE A 140 -18.68 -7.23 7.35
N TYR A 141 -18.69 -7.59 6.06
CA TYR A 141 -19.94 -7.93 5.37
C TYR A 141 -20.55 -9.25 5.84
N GLY A 142 -19.73 -10.23 6.25
CA GLY A 142 -20.21 -11.52 6.74
C GLY A 142 -20.95 -11.40 8.08
N ILE A 143 -20.43 -10.57 9.00
CA ILE A 143 -21.08 -10.33 10.29
C ILE A 143 -22.22 -9.32 10.14
N ASN A 144 -22.03 -8.26 9.35
CA ASN A 144 -23.06 -7.23 9.14
C ASN A 144 -24.24 -7.71 8.27
N ALA A 145 -24.12 -8.85 7.57
CA ALA A 145 -25.26 -9.50 6.91
C ALA A 145 -26.18 -10.24 7.89
N SER A 146 -25.78 -10.40 9.15
CA SER A 146 -26.56 -11.08 10.16
C SER A 146 -27.44 -10.09 10.92
N ASP A 147 -28.77 -10.19 10.77
CA ASP A 147 -29.75 -9.32 11.44
C ASP A 147 -29.83 -9.56 12.97
N VAL A 148 -29.15 -10.58 13.48
CA VAL A 148 -29.25 -11.01 14.88
C VAL A 148 -28.25 -10.33 15.82
N THR A 149 -27.13 -9.82 15.31
CA THR A 149 -26.08 -9.22 16.17
C THR A 149 -25.77 -7.79 15.77
N ALA A 150 -25.95 -6.86 16.70
CA ALA A 150 -25.57 -5.47 16.49
C ALA A 150 -24.05 -5.31 16.52
N THR A 151 -23.51 -4.45 15.65
CA THR A 151 -22.09 -4.07 15.60
C THR A 151 -21.94 -2.60 15.94
N ILE A 152 -20.72 -2.12 16.17
CA ILE A 152 -20.45 -0.68 16.37
C ILE A 152 -21.03 0.14 15.22
N GLN A 153 -20.87 -0.30 13.97
CA GLN A 153 -21.38 0.44 12.82
C GLN A 153 -22.91 0.40 12.75
N SER A 154 -23.52 -0.78 12.77
CA SER A 154 -24.98 -0.89 12.60
C SER A 154 -25.74 -0.21 13.73
N TRP A 155 -25.26 -0.32 14.96
CA TRP A 155 -25.87 0.35 16.12
C TRP A 155 -25.72 1.86 16.07
N SER A 156 -24.50 2.38 15.86
CA SER A 156 -24.28 3.82 15.81
C SER A 156 -25.01 4.49 14.66
N CYS A 157 -25.13 3.81 13.51
CA CYS A 157 -25.90 4.34 12.38
C CYS A 157 -27.40 4.28 12.63
N HIS A 158 -27.92 3.27 13.33
CA HIS A 158 -29.34 3.20 13.70
C HIS A 158 -29.75 4.34 14.62
N TRP A 159 -28.90 4.73 15.57
CA TRP A 159 -29.15 5.82 16.52
C TRP A 159 -28.52 7.16 16.11
N SER A 160 -28.13 7.31 14.84
CA SER A 160 -27.41 8.50 14.36
C SER A 160 -28.23 9.79 14.38
N ASP A 161 -29.56 9.69 14.42
CA ASP A 161 -30.47 10.84 14.52
C ASP A 161 -30.66 11.34 15.96
N VAL A 162 -30.19 10.59 16.97
CA VAL A 162 -30.29 10.99 18.38
C VAL A 162 -29.13 11.92 18.74
N SER A 163 -29.43 13.20 18.92
CA SER A 163 -28.45 14.20 19.34
C SER A 163 -27.99 13.97 20.77
N MET A 164 -26.70 13.73 20.98
CA MET A 164 -26.08 13.62 22.31
C MET A 164 -25.13 14.80 22.55
N ALA A 165 -25.23 15.42 23.73
CA ALA A 165 -24.36 16.54 24.14
C ALA A 165 -23.00 16.08 24.72
N SER A 166 -22.91 14.79 25.07
CA SER A 166 -21.71 14.12 25.60
C SER A 166 -21.46 12.83 24.84
N GLU A 167 -20.26 12.26 24.94
CA GLU A 167 -19.99 10.96 24.34
C GLU A 167 -20.86 9.85 24.96
N PRO A 168 -21.27 8.85 24.15
CA PRO A 168 -20.97 8.64 22.74
C PRO A 168 -21.89 9.43 21.79
N ASP A 169 -21.29 10.13 20.82
CA ASP A 169 -22.04 10.74 19.72
C ASP A 169 -22.16 9.73 18.56
N PHE A 170 -23.33 9.10 18.46
CA PHE A 170 -23.58 8.03 17.49
C PHE A 170 -23.51 8.50 16.04
N HIS A 171 -23.87 9.76 15.74
CA HIS A 171 -23.73 10.32 14.40
C HIS A 171 -22.27 10.32 13.96
N ARG A 172 -21.38 10.82 14.83
CA ARG A 172 -19.94 10.87 14.57
C ARG A 172 -19.34 9.48 14.42
N ILE A 173 -19.69 8.55 15.32
CA ILE A 173 -19.20 7.16 15.29
C ILE A 173 -19.65 6.46 14.00
N CYS A 174 -20.90 6.65 13.58
CA CYS A 174 -21.41 6.10 12.33
C CYS A 174 -20.60 6.57 11.14
N LYS A 175 -20.37 7.90 11.01
CA LYS A 175 -19.58 8.46 9.91
C LYS A 175 -18.13 7.99 9.92
N GLN A 176 -17.53 7.85 11.09
CA GLN A 176 -16.17 7.32 11.22
C GLN A 176 -16.07 5.84 10.84
N ALA A 177 -17.05 5.03 11.24
CA ALA A 177 -17.12 3.61 10.88
C ALA A 177 -17.33 3.42 9.37
N GLU A 178 -18.25 4.19 8.78
CA GLU A 178 -18.52 4.22 7.34
C GLU A 178 -17.26 4.62 6.55
N ALA A 179 -16.54 5.65 6.99
CA ALA A 179 -15.27 6.05 6.39
C ALA A 179 -14.21 4.93 6.47
N GLY A 180 -14.09 4.25 7.62
CA GLY A 180 -13.19 3.11 7.80
C GLY A 180 -13.51 1.94 6.85
N LEU A 181 -14.80 1.66 6.65
CA LEU A 181 -15.24 0.64 5.69
C LEU A 181 -14.86 1.01 4.26
N TYR A 182 -15.16 2.24 3.83
CA TYR A 182 -14.83 2.69 2.47
C TYR A 182 -13.33 2.64 2.19
N LEU A 183 -12.50 3.07 3.16
CA LEU A 183 -11.04 2.99 3.04
C LEU A 183 -10.58 1.53 2.93
N THR A 184 -11.18 0.61 3.69
CA THR A 184 -10.84 -0.82 3.64
C THR A 184 -11.17 -1.45 2.29
N VAL A 185 -12.34 -1.13 1.72
CA VAL A 185 -12.71 -1.60 0.36
C VAL A 185 -11.75 -1.03 -0.69
N MET A 186 -11.34 0.23 -0.55
CA MET A 186 -10.36 0.86 -1.45
C MET A 186 -8.94 0.28 -1.32
N MET A 187 -8.60 -0.42 -0.22
CA MET A 187 -7.30 -1.10 -0.09
C MET A 187 -7.13 -2.24 -1.10
N ILE A 188 -8.21 -2.91 -1.48
CA ILE A 188 -8.17 -4.04 -2.42
C ILE A 188 -7.56 -3.62 -3.78
N PRO A 189 -8.12 -2.63 -4.51
CA PRO A 189 -7.52 -2.19 -5.77
C PRO A 189 -6.13 -1.56 -5.57
N LEU A 190 -5.87 -0.90 -4.44
CA LEU A 190 -4.55 -0.32 -4.16
C LEU A 190 -3.47 -1.40 -4.06
N PHE A 191 -3.66 -2.44 -3.24
CA PHE A 191 -2.68 -3.54 -3.13
C PHE A 191 -2.56 -4.34 -4.43
N ALA A 192 -3.66 -4.51 -5.19
CA ALA A 192 -3.62 -5.13 -6.51
C ALA A 192 -2.75 -4.32 -7.49
N LEU A 193 -2.88 -2.99 -7.50
CA LEU A 193 -2.06 -2.10 -8.33
C LEU A 193 -0.58 -2.12 -7.88
N ILE A 194 -0.29 -2.14 -6.57
CA ILE A 194 1.10 -2.25 -6.06
C ILE A 194 1.74 -3.55 -6.56
N GLY A 195 1.02 -4.68 -6.43
CA GLY A 195 1.46 -5.98 -6.92
C GLY A 195 1.63 -6.00 -8.43
N GLY A 196 0.69 -5.41 -9.19
CA GLY A 196 0.74 -5.30 -10.63
C GLY A 196 1.98 -4.54 -11.13
N VAL A 197 2.31 -3.41 -10.49
CA VAL A 197 3.54 -2.65 -10.79
C VAL A 197 4.78 -3.50 -10.48
N GLY A 198 4.79 -4.25 -9.38
CA GLY A 198 5.86 -5.19 -9.04
C GLY A 198 6.08 -6.27 -10.12
N ILE A 199 5.00 -6.88 -10.62
CA ILE A 199 5.07 -7.89 -11.70
C ILE A 199 5.61 -7.27 -12.99
N MET A 200 5.15 -6.07 -13.34
CA MET A 200 5.62 -5.36 -14.54
C MET A 200 7.11 -5.06 -14.49
N ALA A 201 7.65 -4.72 -13.31
CA ALA A 201 9.09 -4.53 -13.12
C ALA A 201 9.87 -5.83 -13.43
N VAL A 202 9.42 -6.98 -12.90
CA VAL A 202 10.06 -8.29 -13.18
C VAL A 202 10.05 -8.64 -14.66
N VAL A 203 8.93 -8.38 -15.34
CA VAL A 203 8.81 -8.67 -16.77
C VAL A 203 9.77 -7.79 -17.58
N GLN A 204 9.94 -6.52 -17.21
CA GLN A 204 10.91 -5.63 -17.85
C GLN A 204 12.35 -6.11 -17.62
N ASP A 205 12.72 -6.48 -16.40
CA ASP A 205 14.07 -6.97 -16.09
C ASP A 205 14.41 -8.24 -16.88
N LYS A 206 13.46 -9.17 -17.00
CA LYS A 206 13.62 -10.39 -17.82
C LYS A 206 13.79 -10.06 -19.31
N LYS A 207 12.99 -9.13 -19.84
CA LYS A 207 13.09 -8.70 -21.26
C LYS A 207 14.43 -8.05 -21.57
N VAL A 208 14.90 -7.16 -20.68
CA VAL A 208 16.20 -6.49 -20.83
C VAL A 208 17.35 -7.51 -20.77
N SER A 209 17.30 -8.45 -19.82
CA SER A 209 18.31 -9.51 -19.69
C SER A 209 18.34 -10.42 -20.92
N ALA A 210 17.19 -10.80 -21.46
CA ALA A 210 17.10 -11.62 -22.67
C ALA A 210 17.62 -10.88 -23.92
N PHE A 211 17.35 -9.58 -24.04
CA PHE A 211 17.89 -8.76 -25.12
C PHE A 211 19.41 -8.62 -25.03
N ALA A 212 19.95 -8.41 -23.82
CA ALA A 212 21.39 -8.35 -23.58
C ALA A 212 22.08 -9.69 -23.92
N ALA A 213 21.49 -10.82 -23.54
CA ALA A 213 22.01 -12.15 -23.88
C ALA A 213 22.05 -12.41 -25.39
N ARG A 214 21.05 -11.94 -26.15
CA ARG A 214 21.04 -12.05 -27.62
C ARG A 214 22.14 -11.19 -28.27
N LYS A 215 22.36 -9.97 -27.77
CA LYS A 215 23.36 -9.05 -28.34
C LYS A 215 24.80 -9.44 -27.97
N GLY A 216 24.99 -10.09 -26.83
CA GLY A 216 26.28 -10.58 -26.33
C GLY A 216 26.73 -11.93 -26.88
N SER A 217 25.98 -12.54 -27.81
CA SER A 217 26.39 -13.76 -28.53
C SER A 217 26.96 -13.36 -29.90
N PRO A 218 28.24 -12.97 -30.03
CA PRO A 218 28.86 -12.82 -31.33
C PRO A 218 28.93 -14.22 -31.95
N ALA A 219 28.31 -14.37 -33.12
CA ALA A 219 28.57 -15.51 -33.97
C ALA A 219 30.08 -15.59 -34.19
N LEU A 220 30.72 -16.63 -33.62
CA LEU A 220 32.04 -17.08 -34.02
C LEU A 220 31.91 -17.56 -35.46
N SER A 221 32.26 -16.67 -36.39
CA SER A 221 32.58 -17.01 -37.77
C SER A 221 34.09 -17.04 -37.96
#